data_AF-A0A4Q2QQG9-F1
#
_entry.id   AF-A0A4Q2QQG9-F1
#
_cell.length_a   1.000
_cell.length_b   1.000
_cell.length_c   1.000
_cell.angle_alpha   90.00
_cell.angle_beta   90.00
_cell.angle_gamma   90.00
#
_symmetry.space_group_name_H-M   'P 1'
#
loop_
_entity.id
_entity.type
_entity.pdbx_description
1 polymer ?
#
loop_
_entity_poly.entity_id
_entity_poly.type
_entity_poly.pdbx_seq_one_letter_code
_entity_poly.pdbx_strand_id
1 'polypeptide(L)'
;EFNPFKYNSFPVKAARQSWLLSQALQQQIIRAARQGELKALPPILTFQSVMDSTVSTRAVVESLYRYLPDNGSELVVFDINQAADLRVLFRPALYAAVNTLLPPAPRAYTTTVVTNATAHTLQTVARTT
;
A
#
# COMPACT_ATOMS: atom_id res chain seq x y z
N GLU A 1 -31.24 14.64 9.59
CA GLU A 1 -31.48 15.20 8.24
C GLU A 1 -31.21 14.12 7.19
N PHE A 2 -32.26 13.63 6.52
CA PHE A 2 -32.18 12.61 5.47
C PHE A 2 -32.32 13.32 4.12
N ASN A 3 -31.25 13.40 3.33
CA ASN A 3 -31.29 13.97 1.99
C ASN A 3 -31.15 12.84 0.94
N PRO A 4 -32.26 12.41 0.31
CA PRO A 4 -32.27 11.27 -0.61
C PRO A 4 -31.45 11.50 -1.90
N PHE A 5 -31.07 12.74 -2.22
CA PHE A 5 -30.19 13.03 -3.36
C PHE A 5 -28.70 12.78 -3.06
N LYS A 6 -28.27 12.91 -1.79
CA LYS A 6 -26.87 12.65 -1.41
C LYS A 6 -26.52 11.16 -1.45
N TYR A 7 -27.44 10.26 -1.11
CA TYR A 7 -27.17 8.81 -1.04
C TYR A 7 -27.34 8.08 -2.37
N ASN A 8 -28.00 8.69 -3.35
CA ASN A 8 -28.08 8.19 -4.73
C ASN A 8 -27.01 8.81 -5.66
N SER A 9 -26.16 9.68 -5.12
CA SER A 9 -25.14 10.40 -5.87
C SER A 9 -24.04 9.47 -6.41
N PHE A 10 -23.45 9.90 -7.53
CA PHE A 10 -22.35 9.20 -8.19
C PHE A 10 -21.19 8.81 -7.23
N PRO A 11 -20.73 9.68 -6.30
CA PRO A 11 -19.64 9.32 -5.37
C PRO A 11 -19.94 8.13 -4.47
N VAL A 12 -21.17 8.02 -3.94
CA VAL A 12 -21.56 6.89 -3.06
C VAL A 12 -21.61 5.58 -3.85
N LYS A 13 -22.14 5.63 -5.07
CA LYS A 13 -22.16 4.48 -5.97
C LYS A 13 -20.76 4.06 -6.40
N ALA A 14 -19.89 5.01 -6.76
CA ALA A 14 -18.51 4.75 -7.14
C ALA A 14 -17.70 4.10 -6.00
N ALA A 15 -17.85 4.59 -4.77
CA ALA A 15 -17.23 4.00 -3.59
C ALA A 15 -17.71 2.55 -3.36
N ARG A 16 -19.02 2.30 -3.46
CA ARG A 16 -19.58 0.95 -3.32
C ARG A 16 -19.10 0.00 -4.42
N GLN A 17 -19.05 0.44 -5.66
CA GLN A 17 -18.56 -0.40 -6.77
C GLN A 17 -17.07 -0.70 -6.63
N SER A 18 -16.26 0.27 -6.23
CA SER A 18 -14.83 0.06 -5.97
C SER A 18 -14.60 -0.92 -4.82
N TRP A 19 -15.42 -0.84 -3.77
CA TRP A 19 -15.38 -1.78 -2.65
C TRP A 19 -15.78 -3.21 -3.07
N LEU A 20 -16.87 -3.37 -3.83
CA LEU A 20 -17.29 -4.67 -4.35
C LEU A 20 -16.23 -5.30 -5.27
N LEU A 21 -15.61 -4.48 -6.13
CA LEU A 21 -14.52 -4.93 -7.00
C LEU A 21 -13.32 -5.41 -6.18
N SER A 22 -12.91 -4.64 -5.17
CA SER A 22 -11.81 -5.01 -4.28
C SER A 22 -12.10 -6.32 -3.54
N GLN A 23 -13.33 -6.52 -3.08
CA GLN A 23 -13.75 -7.76 -2.43
C GLN A 23 -13.74 -8.95 -3.39
N ALA A 24 -14.24 -8.78 -4.61
CA ALA A 24 -14.22 -9.82 -5.63
C ALA A 24 -12.79 -10.21 -6.03
N LEU A 25 -11.90 -9.21 -6.18
CA LEU A 25 -10.48 -9.43 -6.43
C LEU A 25 -9.82 -10.21 -5.29
N GLN A 26 -10.09 -9.84 -4.04
CA GLN A 26 -9.56 -10.56 -2.88
C GLN A 26 -9.97 -12.04 -2.89
N GLN A 27 -11.23 -12.33 -3.20
CA GLN A 27 -11.71 -13.71 -3.29
C GLN A 27 -11.07 -14.48 -4.44
N GLN A 28 -10.76 -13.82 -5.56
CA GLN A 28 -10.02 -14.45 -6.67
C GLN A 28 -8.59 -14.77 -6.27
N ILE A 29 -7.86 -13.83 -5.66
CA ILE A 29 -6.49 -14.05 -5.17
C ILE A 29 -6.46 -15.22 -4.18
N ILE A 30 -7.38 -15.28 -3.22
CA ILE A 30 -7.46 -16.38 -2.25
C ILE A 30 -7.68 -17.73 -2.94
N ARG A 31 -8.56 -17.79 -3.94
CA ARG A 31 -8.82 -19.04 -4.68
C ARG A 31 -7.60 -19.47 -5.49
N ALA A 32 -7.00 -18.56 -6.25
CA ALA A 32 -5.78 -18.81 -7.01
C ALA A 32 -4.62 -19.24 -6.11
N ALA A 33 -4.48 -18.64 -4.92
CA ALA A 33 -3.48 -19.03 -3.92
C ALA A 33 -3.67 -20.48 -3.46
N ARG A 34 -4.92 -20.87 -3.14
CA ARG A 34 -5.27 -22.24 -2.71
C ARG A 34 -5.07 -23.27 -3.82
N GLN A 35 -5.29 -22.87 -5.07
CA GLN A 35 -5.08 -23.71 -6.25
C GLN A 35 -3.59 -23.76 -6.68
N GLY A 36 -2.72 -22.96 -6.06
CA GLY A 36 -1.31 -22.86 -6.41
C GLY A 36 -1.03 -22.10 -7.70
N GLU A 37 -2.03 -21.45 -8.28
CA GLU A 37 -1.94 -20.72 -9.55
C GLU A 37 -1.08 -19.47 -9.44
N LEU A 38 -1.00 -18.85 -8.25
CA LEU A 38 -0.14 -17.69 -8.01
C LEU A 38 1.36 -18.00 -8.22
N LYS A 39 1.76 -19.29 -8.22
CA LYS A 39 3.14 -19.70 -8.54
C LYS A 39 3.53 -19.41 -9.98
N ALA A 40 2.56 -19.30 -10.89
CA ALA A 40 2.79 -18.97 -12.28
C ALA A 40 2.88 -17.46 -12.54
N LEU A 41 2.60 -16.62 -11.52
CA LEU A 41 2.69 -15.17 -11.69
C LEU A 41 4.15 -14.73 -11.83
N PRO A 42 4.45 -13.79 -12.76
CA PRO A 42 5.73 -13.12 -12.77
C PRO A 42 5.93 -12.29 -11.49
N PRO A 43 7.17 -11.88 -11.19
CA PRO A 43 7.44 -10.96 -10.08
C PRO A 43 6.62 -9.68 -10.22
N ILE A 44 6.01 -9.23 -9.12
CA ILE A 44 5.20 -8.01 -9.08
C ILE A 44 6.00 -6.90 -8.41
N LEU A 45 6.08 -5.74 -9.07
CA LEU A 45 6.64 -4.51 -8.52
C LEU A 45 5.50 -3.53 -8.22
N THR A 46 5.26 -3.22 -6.94
CA THR A 46 4.25 -2.25 -6.52
C THR A 46 4.89 -1.01 -5.96
N PHE A 47 4.41 0.17 -6.37
CA PHE A 47 4.76 1.45 -5.79
C PHE A 47 3.61 1.97 -4.96
N GLN A 48 3.87 2.33 -3.71
CA GLN A 48 2.83 2.81 -2.80
C GLN A 48 3.27 4.05 -2.03
N SER A 49 2.49 5.12 -2.17
CA SER A 49 2.66 6.34 -1.39
C SER A 49 2.13 6.15 0.02
N VAL A 50 2.89 6.60 1.03
CA VAL A 50 2.40 6.66 2.43
C VAL A 50 1.44 7.83 2.63
N MET A 51 1.59 8.90 1.84
CA MET A 51 0.80 10.13 2.00
C MET A 51 -0.58 10.01 1.33
N ASP A 52 -0.69 9.27 0.23
CA ASP A 52 -1.96 9.01 -0.45
C ASP A 52 -2.69 7.85 0.25
N SER A 53 -3.58 8.19 1.18
CA SER A 53 -4.30 7.23 2.03
C SER A 53 -5.47 6.53 1.33
N THR A 54 -5.62 6.67 0.01
CA THR A 54 -6.71 6.03 -0.76
C THR A 54 -6.64 4.50 -0.70
N VAL A 55 -5.45 3.90 -0.50
CA VAL A 55 -5.27 2.49 -0.16
C VAL A 55 -4.17 2.34 0.90
N SER A 56 -4.48 1.68 2.02
CA SER A 56 -3.49 1.42 3.08
C SER A 56 -2.43 0.41 2.64
N THR A 57 -1.15 0.67 2.97
CA THR A 57 -0.03 -0.28 2.80
C THR A 57 -0.38 -1.66 3.33
N ARG A 58 -0.99 -1.68 4.53
CA ARG A 58 -1.39 -2.92 5.19
C ARG A 58 -2.38 -3.70 4.35
N ALA A 59 -3.34 -3.02 3.72
CA ALA A 59 -4.32 -3.67 2.86
C ALA A 59 -3.62 -4.34 1.67
N VAL A 60 -2.71 -3.66 0.98
CA VAL A 60 -1.93 -4.24 -0.14
C VAL A 60 -1.13 -5.47 0.32
N VAL A 61 -0.49 -5.38 1.47
CA VAL A 61 0.28 -6.50 2.02
C VAL A 61 -0.61 -7.70 2.36
N GLU A 62 -1.71 -7.48 3.08
CA GLU A 62 -2.60 -8.55 3.54
C GLU A 62 -3.42 -9.19 2.41
N SER A 63 -3.78 -8.38 1.40
CA SER A 63 -4.62 -8.76 0.26
C SER A 63 -3.86 -9.50 -0.83
N LEU A 64 -2.62 -9.07 -1.12
CA LEU A 64 -1.83 -9.54 -2.25
C LEU A 64 -0.51 -10.18 -1.80
N TYR A 65 0.42 -9.40 -1.22
CA TYR A 65 1.80 -9.85 -1.00
C TYR A 65 1.91 -11.04 -0.04
N ARG A 66 0.96 -11.21 0.89
CA ARG A 66 0.87 -12.40 1.75
C ARG A 66 0.69 -13.71 0.98
N TYR A 67 0.11 -13.65 -0.22
CA TYR A 67 -0.20 -14.82 -1.03
C TYR A 67 0.79 -15.06 -2.17
N LEU A 68 1.68 -14.10 -2.44
CA LEU A 68 2.67 -14.25 -3.47
C LEU A 68 3.71 -15.30 -3.07
N PRO A 69 4.17 -16.14 -4.01
CA PRO A 69 5.33 -16.97 -3.80
C PRO A 69 6.59 -16.11 -3.62
N ASP A 70 7.65 -16.70 -3.08
CA ASP A 70 9.00 -16.11 -3.15
C ASP A 70 9.53 -16.17 -4.58
N ASN A 71 9.04 -15.25 -5.41
CA ASN A 71 9.39 -15.13 -6.84
C ASN A 71 10.17 -13.83 -7.14
N GLY A 72 10.64 -13.12 -6.12
CA GLY A 72 11.32 -11.84 -6.30
C GLY A 72 10.39 -10.64 -6.48
N SER A 73 9.13 -10.75 -6.09
CA SER A 73 8.24 -9.59 -6.00
C SER A 73 8.78 -8.53 -5.04
N GLU A 74 8.48 -7.26 -5.31
CA GLU A 74 9.00 -6.12 -4.54
C GLU A 74 7.90 -5.09 -4.25
N LEU A 75 7.85 -4.63 -3.01
CA LEU A 75 7.02 -3.50 -2.58
C LEU A 75 7.90 -2.29 -2.32
N VAL A 76 7.75 -1.26 -3.15
CA VAL A 76 8.39 0.04 -3.00
C VAL A 76 7.43 1.00 -2.31
N VAL A 77 7.73 1.33 -1.05
CA VAL A 77 6.97 2.31 -0.27
C VAL A 77 7.69 3.64 -0.33
N PHE A 78 7.01 4.71 -0.71
CA PHE A 78 7.62 6.04 -0.82
C PHE A 78 6.85 7.12 -0.08
N ASP A 79 7.61 8.06 0.45
CA ASP A 79 7.14 9.26 1.14
C ASP A 79 7.81 10.47 0.47
N ILE A 80 7.25 10.91 -0.66
CA ILE A 80 7.81 12.01 -1.46
C ILE A 80 6.79 13.14 -1.47
N ASN A 81 6.70 13.87 -0.35
CA ASN A 81 6.04 15.19 -0.29
C ASN A 81 6.53 15.98 0.93
N GLN A 82 7.78 16.45 0.86
CA GLN A 82 8.40 17.34 1.86
C GLN A 82 8.95 18.62 1.20
N ALA A 83 8.35 19.08 0.10
CA ALA A 83 8.60 20.45 -0.36
C ALA A 83 7.87 21.43 0.58
N ALA A 84 8.57 21.79 1.66
CA ALA A 84 8.42 22.99 2.50
C ALA A 84 7.04 23.31 3.15
N ASP A 85 7.08 23.65 4.43
CA ASP A 85 6.07 24.42 5.19
C ASP A 85 4.85 23.75 5.88
N LEU A 86 4.69 22.43 5.88
CA LEU A 86 3.66 21.76 6.73
C LEU A 86 4.23 20.96 7.91
N ARG A 87 5.38 21.38 8.46
CA ARG A 87 6.06 20.75 9.61
C ARG A 87 5.21 20.60 10.88
N VAL A 88 4.13 21.38 11.03
CA VAL A 88 3.23 21.32 12.20
C VAL A 88 2.19 20.21 12.07
N LEU A 89 1.92 19.71 10.86
CA LEU A 89 0.89 18.69 10.62
C LEU A 89 1.45 17.28 10.49
N PHE A 90 2.70 17.13 10.05
CA PHE A 90 3.31 15.82 9.82
C PHE A 90 4.36 15.52 10.90
N ARG A 91 3.97 14.64 11.84
CA ARG A 91 4.83 14.23 12.96
C ARG A 91 6.12 13.54 12.46
N PRO A 92 7.28 13.80 13.10
CA PRO A 92 8.54 13.17 12.74
C PRO A 92 8.56 11.72 13.26
N ALA A 93 7.95 10.78 12.54
CA ALA A 93 7.97 9.36 12.92
C ALA A 93 7.73 8.38 11.76
N LEU A 94 7.88 8.79 10.49
CA LEU A 94 7.49 7.94 9.36
C LEU A 94 8.36 6.69 9.21
N TYR A 95 9.64 6.71 9.59
CA TYR A 95 10.47 5.50 9.59
C TYR A 95 9.96 4.43 10.57
N ALA A 96 9.52 4.84 11.76
CA ALA A 96 8.89 3.93 12.72
C ALA A 96 7.50 3.49 12.24
N ALA A 97 6.74 4.39 11.60
CA ALA A 97 5.42 4.09 11.07
C ALA A 97 5.47 3.04 9.94
N VAL A 98 6.41 3.15 8.98
CA VAL A 98 6.56 2.15 7.91
C VAL A 98 6.89 0.76 8.47
N ASN A 99 7.73 0.69 9.51
CA ASN A 99 7.97 -0.58 10.23
C ASN A 99 6.73 -1.13 10.95
N THR A 100 5.73 -0.30 11.30
CA THR A 100 4.43 -0.78 11.82
C THR A 100 3.42 -1.14 10.73
N LEU A 101 3.66 -0.72 9.48
CA LEU A 101 2.79 -1.01 8.33
C LEU A 101 3.13 -2.34 7.66
N LEU A 102 4.35 -2.81 7.82
CA LEU A 102 4.84 -4.06 7.23
C LEU A 102 4.94 -5.16 8.28
N PRO A 103 4.68 -6.43 7.91
CA PRO A 103 4.97 -7.56 8.77
C PRO A 103 6.48 -7.66 9.04
N PRO A 104 6.88 -8.20 10.20
CA PRO A 104 8.29 -8.42 10.51
C PRO A 104 8.93 -9.37 9.48
N ALA A 105 10.22 -9.18 9.22
CA ALA A 105 10.99 -10.11 8.40
C ALA A 105 11.12 -11.49 9.08
N PRO A 106 11.32 -12.59 8.32
CA PRO A 106 11.48 -12.66 6.86
C PRO A 106 10.15 -12.58 6.08
N ARG A 107 10.21 -12.03 4.86
CA ARG A 107 9.07 -11.89 3.93
C ARG A 107 9.41 -12.59 2.61
N ALA A 108 8.40 -13.10 1.91
CA ALA A 108 8.54 -13.71 0.57
C ALA A 108 8.72 -12.67 -0.56
N TYR A 109 8.96 -11.41 -0.20
CA TYR A 109 9.07 -10.30 -1.12
C TYR A 109 10.02 -9.26 -0.55
N THR A 110 10.70 -8.55 -1.45
CA THR A 110 11.60 -7.47 -1.09
C THR A 110 10.78 -6.24 -0.72
N THR A 111 11.21 -5.49 0.30
CA THR A 111 10.63 -4.18 0.59
C THR A 111 11.69 -3.11 0.43
N THR A 112 11.41 -2.09 -0.39
CA THR A 112 12.25 -0.91 -0.55
C THR A 112 11.51 0.32 -0.05
N VAL A 113 12.12 1.09 0.84
CA VAL A 113 11.57 2.35 1.36
C VAL A 113 12.34 3.51 0.75
N VAL A 114 11.64 4.38 0.01
CA VAL A 114 12.18 5.62 -0.54
C VAL A 114 11.77 6.78 0.37
N THR A 115 12.75 7.42 1.00
CA THR A 115 12.54 8.49 1.97
C THR A 115 13.68 9.50 1.94
N ASN A 116 13.54 10.63 2.63
CA ASN A 116 14.62 11.60 2.76
C ASN A 116 15.81 11.01 3.54
N ALA A 117 17.03 11.34 3.13
CA ALA A 117 18.29 10.92 3.76
C ALA A 117 18.30 11.28 5.26
N THR A 118 17.81 12.48 5.56
CA THR A 118 17.58 13.00 6.92
C THR A 118 16.28 13.81 6.94
N ALA A 119 15.78 14.12 8.14
CA ALA A 119 14.60 14.97 8.32
C ALA A 119 14.80 16.43 7.85
N HIS A 120 16.02 16.83 7.49
CA HIS A 120 16.38 18.22 7.19
C HIS A 120 16.82 18.43 5.73
N THR A 121 16.79 17.39 4.90
CA THR A 121 17.31 17.43 3.53
C THR A 121 16.27 16.91 2.55
N LEU A 122 16.20 17.50 1.36
CA LEU A 122 15.42 16.98 0.22
C LEU A 122 16.14 15.84 -0.52
N GLN A 123 17.38 15.53 -0.15
CA GLN A 123 18.09 14.36 -0.66
C GLN A 123 17.30 13.10 -0.30
N THR A 124 17.03 12.25 -1.28
CA THR A 124 16.31 10.99 -1.10
C THR A 124 17.28 9.80 -1.05
N VAL A 125 16.90 8.76 -0.33
CA VAL A 125 17.61 7.48 -0.21
C VAL A 125 16.61 6.33 -0.34
N ALA A 126 17.06 5.23 -0.93
CA ALA A 126 16.34 3.96 -0.95
C ALA A 126 16.97 3.00 0.06
N ARG A 127 16.15 2.36 0.89
CA ARG A 127 16.57 1.38 1.90
C ARG A 127 15.81 0.08 1.69
N THR A 128 16.53 -1.02 1.44
CA THR A 128 15.94 -2.32 1.09
C THR A 128 16.10 -3.32 2.22
N THR A 129 15.05 -4.12 2.48
CA THR A 129 14.96 -5.13 3.55
C THR A 129 14.12 -6.32 3.16
#